data_AF-A0A1D9GIE9-F1
#
_entry.id   AF-A0A1D9GIE9-F1
#
_cell.length_a   1.000
_cell.length_b   1.000
_cell.length_c   1.000
_cell.angle_alpha   90.00
_cell.angle_beta   90.00
_cell.angle_gamma   90.00
#
_symmetry.space_group_name_H-M   'P 1'
#
loop_
_entity.id
_entity.type
_entity.pdbx_description
1 polymer ?
#
loop_
_entity_poly.entity_id
_entity_poly.type
_entity_poly.pdbx_seq_one_letter_code
_entity_poly.pdbx_strand_id
1 'polypeptide(L)'
;MRKNKVLFGALTLVATMTLAPLGGVMAEELRVPVGTQADRNQESFPKTGMSRSSVQATWGEPDEIRGPVGEPPISQWHYQDFVVYFEGDRVLHTVLKR
;
A
#
# COMPACT_ATOMS: atom_id res chain seq x y z
N MET A 1 49.26 -1.02 65.52
CA MET A 1 48.47 -2.11 64.89
C MET A 1 47.44 -2.63 65.90
N ARG A 2 46.19 -2.86 65.44
CA ARG A 2 45.10 -3.62 66.11
C ARG A 2 44.49 -2.95 67.37
N LYS A 3 43.17 -2.83 67.59
CA LYS A 3 41.93 -3.41 67.02
C LYS A 3 40.76 -2.48 67.40
N ASN A 4 39.87 -2.13 66.47
CA ASN A 4 38.56 -1.56 66.82
C ASN A 4 37.59 -2.69 67.16
N LYS A 5 36.99 -2.59 68.35
CA LYS A 5 35.98 -3.52 68.86
C LYS A 5 34.63 -3.12 68.26
N VAL A 6 34.04 -4.00 67.47
CA VAL A 6 32.67 -3.87 66.97
C VAL A 6 31.73 -4.31 68.09
N LEU A 7 30.89 -3.41 68.59
CA LEU A 7 29.85 -3.71 69.57
C LEU A 7 28.49 -3.59 68.87
N PHE A 8 27.76 -4.70 68.88
CA PHE A 8 26.41 -4.91 68.36
C PHE A 8 25.38 -3.99 69.00
N GLY A 9 24.34 -3.59 68.25
CA GLY A 9 23.17 -2.96 68.84
C GLY A 9 22.12 -2.46 67.85
N ALA A 10 21.28 -3.39 67.37
CA ALA A 10 19.87 -3.24 67.04
C ALA A 10 19.35 -1.93 66.40
N LEU A 11 18.90 -2.00 65.14
CA LEU A 11 17.57 -1.48 64.79
C LEU A 11 17.06 -2.11 63.48
N THR A 12 16.05 -2.96 63.64
CA THR A 12 15.19 -3.50 62.59
C THR A 12 14.59 -2.37 61.73
N LEU A 13 14.95 -2.29 60.44
CA LEU A 13 14.25 -1.42 59.50
C LEU A 13 14.16 -2.05 58.10
N VAL A 14 12.97 -2.58 57.85
CA VAL A 14 12.28 -2.62 56.56
C VAL A 14 12.80 -3.61 55.51
N ALA A 15 12.23 -4.81 55.57
CA ALA A 15 12.01 -5.63 54.38
C ALA A 15 10.82 -5.04 53.59
N THR A 16 11.05 -4.00 52.78
CA THR A 16 10.05 -3.59 51.77
C THR A 16 10.17 -4.51 50.58
N MET A 17 9.24 -5.45 50.53
CA MET A 17 8.92 -6.30 49.40
C MET A 17 8.54 -5.44 48.17
N THR A 18 9.48 -5.18 47.26
CA THR A 18 9.14 -4.67 45.92
C THR A 18 8.96 -5.86 44.99
N LEU A 19 7.80 -6.51 45.07
CA LEU A 19 7.37 -7.49 44.08
C LEU A 19 6.92 -6.72 42.83
N ALA A 20 7.85 -6.49 41.91
CA ALA A 20 7.56 -5.84 40.64
C ALA A 20 6.65 -6.76 39.80
N PRO A 21 5.59 -6.25 39.15
CA PRO A 21 4.74 -7.08 38.30
C PRO A 21 5.55 -7.60 37.11
N LEU A 22 5.67 -8.93 37.00
CA LEU A 22 6.12 -9.62 35.79
C LEU A 22 4.97 -9.63 34.75
N GLY A 23 4.42 -8.45 34.46
CA GLY A 23 3.40 -8.28 33.43
C GLY A 23 4.08 -8.23 32.07
N GLY A 24 4.01 -9.31 31.30
CA GLY A 24 4.43 -9.32 29.91
C GLY A 24 3.60 -8.31 29.11
N VAL A 25 4.27 -7.43 28.36
CA VAL A 25 3.62 -6.49 27.47
C VAL A 25 3.20 -7.24 26.21
N MET A 26 1.90 -7.46 26.02
CA MET A 26 1.34 -8.03 24.80
C MET A 26 0.87 -6.87 23.92
N ALA A 27 1.53 -6.65 22.78
CA ALA A 27 1.11 -5.68 21.79
C ALA A 27 0.30 -6.39 20.70
N GLU A 28 -0.90 -5.90 20.43
CA GLU A 28 -1.77 -6.47 19.39
C GLU A 28 -1.41 -5.88 18.02
N GLU A 29 -0.99 -6.72 17.08
CA GLU A 29 -0.73 -6.33 15.69
C GLU A 29 -2.00 -6.55 14.86
N LEU A 30 -2.80 -5.50 14.68
CA LEU A 30 -3.94 -5.52 13.77
C LEU A 30 -3.48 -5.29 12.33
N ARG A 31 -3.37 -6.37 11.55
CA ARG A 31 -3.13 -6.28 10.10
C ARG A 31 -4.43 -5.99 9.37
N VAL A 32 -4.55 -4.77 8.84
CA VAL A 32 -5.63 -4.41 7.92
C VAL A 32 -5.27 -4.94 6.53
N PRO A 33 -6.05 -5.87 5.95
CA PRO A 33 -5.79 -6.33 4.61
C PRO A 33 -6.00 -5.17 3.63
N VAL A 34 -5.05 -4.97 2.72
CA VAL A 34 -5.31 -4.15 1.53
C VAL A 34 -6.30 -4.90 0.66
N GLY A 35 -7.38 -4.23 0.26
CA GLY A 35 -8.35 -4.83 -0.65
C GLY A 35 -7.64 -5.26 -1.93
N THR A 36 -7.75 -6.52 -2.30
CA THR A 36 -7.33 -6.97 -3.62
C THR A 36 -8.26 -6.30 -4.61
N GLN A 37 -7.74 -5.38 -5.42
CA GLN A 37 -8.47 -4.88 -6.57
C GLN A 37 -8.72 -6.11 -7.44
N ALA A 38 -10.00 -6.50 -7.57
CA ALA A 38 -10.43 -7.74 -8.20
C ALA A 38 -9.60 -8.01 -9.45
N ASP A 39 -9.24 -9.28 -9.66
CA ASP A 39 -8.46 -9.77 -10.79
C ASP A 39 -9.20 -9.45 -12.09
N ARG A 40 -9.07 -8.21 -12.54
CA ARG A 40 -9.61 -7.73 -13.80
C ARG A 40 -8.71 -8.37 -14.82
N ASN A 41 -9.09 -9.56 -15.28
CA ASN A 41 -8.41 -10.37 -16.27
C ASN A 41 -7.52 -9.50 -17.17
N GLN A 42 -6.27 -9.26 -16.76
CA GLN A 42 -5.51 -8.11 -17.26
C GLN A 42 -5.11 -8.33 -18.72
N GLU A 43 -5.26 -9.56 -19.19
CA GLU A 43 -5.05 -9.99 -20.56
C GLU A 43 -6.15 -9.50 -21.51
N SER A 44 -7.36 -9.21 -21.02
CA SER A 44 -8.49 -8.87 -21.89
C SER A 44 -8.52 -7.41 -22.36
N PHE A 45 -7.69 -6.53 -21.76
CA PHE A 45 -7.75 -5.08 -22.00
C PHE A 45 -6.36 -4.47 -22.24
N PRO A 46 -6.29 -3.32 -22.95
CA PRO A 46 -5.05 -2.58 -23.11
C PRO A 46 -4.37 -2.28 -21.78
N LYS A 47 -3.11 -2.69 -21.65
CA LYS A 47 -2.29 -2.44 -20.44
C LYS A 47 -1.58 -1.10 -20.56
N THR A 48 -1.36 -0.45 -19.41
CA THR A 48 -0.54 0.76 -19.31
C THR A 48 0.81 0.58 -20.02
N GLY A 49 1.19 1.55 -20.85
CA GLY A 49 2.43 1.54 -21.62
C GLY A 49 2.35 0.94 -23.03
N MET A 50 1.26 0.27 -23.42
CA MET A 50 1.06 -0.14 -24.82
C MET A 50 1.05 1.08 -25.76
N SER A 51 1.52 0.91 -27.00
CA SER A 51 1.39 1.94 -28.03
C SER A 51 -0.03 1.98 -28.59
N ARG A 52 -0.45 3.11 -29.16
CA ARG A 52 -1.73 3.20 -29.89
C ARG A 52 -1.82 2.15 -31.00
N SER A 53 -0.72 1.96 -31.73
CA SER A 53 -0.64 0.95 -32.79
C SER A 53 -0.85 -0.48 -32.27
N SER A 54 -0.32 -0.82 -31.10
CA SER A 54 -0.54 -2.14 -30.49
C SER A 54 -1.99 -2.32 -30.05
N VAL A 55 -2.60 -1.26 -29.50
CA VAL A 55 -4.01 -1.31 -29.10
C VAL A 55 -4.90 -1.49 -30.32
N GLN A 56 -4.67 -0.72 -31.38
CA GLN A 56 -5.43 -0.82 -32.62
C GLN A 56 -5.23 -2.18 -33.31
N ALA A 57 -4.03 -2.75 -33.28
CA ALA A 57 -3.75 -4.07 -33.85
C ALA A 57 -4.47 -5.21 -33.12
N THR A 58 -4.66 -5.09 -31.80
CA THR A 58 -5.27 -6.15 -30.98
C THR A 58 -6.79 -5.98 -30.81
N TRP A 59 -7.29 -4.75 -30.69
CA TRP A 59 -8.72 -4.46 -30.45
C TRP A 59 -9.44 -3.77 -31.62
N GLY A 60 -8.73 -3.41 -32.69
CA GLY A 60 -9.29 -2.70 -33.84
C GLY A 60 -9.43 -1.18 -33.63
N GLU A 61 -10.14 -0.55 -34.55
CA GLU A 61 -10.47 0.88 -34.45
C GLU A 61 -11.41 1.14 -33.26
N PRO A 62 -11.23 2.24 -32.52
CA PRO A 62 -12.20 2.67 -31.53
C PRO A 62 -13.49 3.19 -32.19
N ASP A 63 -14.60 3.07 -31.47
CA ASP A 63 -15.91 3.61 -31.88
C ASP A 63 -15.90 5.15 -31.89
N GLU A 64 -15.17 5.77 -30.97
CA GLU A 64 -15.06 7.22 -30.84
C GLU A 64 -13.68 7.62 -30.29
N ILE A 65 -13.12 8.72 -30.80
CA ILE A 65 -11.89 9.34 -30.27
C ILE A 65 -12.21 10.74 -29.75
N ARG A 66 -11.82 11.04 -28.51
CA ARG A 66 -11.95 12.36 -27.87
C ARG A 66 -10.59 12.96 -27.50
N GLY A 67 -10.55 14.30 -27.50
CA GLY A 67 -9.34 15.08 -27.20
C GLY A 67 -8.41 15.26 -28.42
N PRO A 68 -7.10 15.50 -28.22
CA PRO A 68 -6.43 15.60 -26.92
C PRO A 68 -6.82 16.86 -26.12
N VAL A 69 -6.75 16.78 -24.80
CA VAL A 69 -6.93 17.92 -23.88
C VAL A 69 -5.80 17.99 -22.85
N GLY A 70 -5.47 19.21 -22.41
CA GLY A 70 -4.49 19.47 -21.35
C GLY A 70 -3.02 19.39 -21.77
N GLU A 71 -2.15 19.62 -20.79
CA GLU A 71 -0.70 19.41 -20.86
C GLU A 71 -0.28 18.54 -19.66
N PRO A 72 0.25 17.31 -19.87
CA PRO A 72 0.48 16.64 -21.16
C PRO A 72 -0.83 16.29 -21.89
N PRO A 73 -0.81 16.18 -23.23
CA PRO A 73 -2.02 15.96 -24.02
C PRO A 73 -2.60 14.57 -23.80
N ILE A 74 -3.84 14.49 -23.31
CA ILE A 74 -4.55 13.23 -23.07
C ILE A 74 -5.66 13.01 -24.11
N SER A 75 -5.58 11.90 -24.85
CA SER A 75 -6.65 11.43 -25.76
C SER A 75 -7.42 10.28 -25.14
N GLN A 76 -8.70 10.13 -25.51
CA GLN A 76 -9.56 9.05 -25.05
C GLN A 76 -10.07 8.27 -26.26
N TRP A 77 -9.84 6.96 -26.28
CA TRP A 77 -10.35 6.06 -27.32
C TRP A 77 -11.43 5.19 -26.69
N HIS A 78 -12.65 5.30 -27.21
CA HIS A 78 -13.81 4.59 -26.72
C HIS A 78 -14.03 3.34 -27.55
N TYR A 79 -14.03 2.18 -26.91
CA TYR A 79 -14.45 0.90 -27.45
C TYR A 79 -15.81 0.52 -26.85
N GLN A 80 -16.43 -0.54 -27.36
CA GLN A 80 -17.76 -0.98 -26.92
C GLN A 80 -17.87 -1.10 -25.39
N ASP A 81 -16.93 -1.79 -24.75
CA ASP A 81 -16.98 -2.13 -23.32
C ASP A 81 -16.00 -1.33 -22.43
N PHE A 82 -15.10 -0.54 -23.01
CA PHE A 82 -14.07 0.17 -22.25
C PHE A 82 -13.59 1.45 -22.95
N VAL A 83 -12.85 2.28 -22.21
CA VAL A 83 -12.23 3.51 -22.69
C VAL A 83 -10.75 3.47 -22.35
N VAL A 84 -9.90 3.72 -23.34
CA VAL A 84 -8.43 3.77 -23.20
C VAL A 84 -7.99 5.22 -23.22
N TYR A 85 -7.29 5.64 -22.19
CA TYR A 85 -6.69 6.96 -22.09
C TYR A 85 -5.25 6.88 -22.56
N PHE A 86 -4.84 7.79 -23.44
CA PHE A 86 -3.50 7.87 -23.98
C PHE A 86 -2.85 9.20 -23.61
N GLU A 87 -1.61 9.14 -23.14
CA GLU A 87 -0.72 10.30 -23.09
C GLU A 87 0.33 10.15 -24.19
N GLY A 88 0.31 11.06 -25.17
CA GLY A 88 1.07 10.82 -26.41
C GLY A 88 0.72 9.46 -27.01
N ASP A 89 1.69 8.67 -27.45
CA ASP A 89 1.45 7.35 -28.05
C ASP A 89 1.17 6.22 -27.03
N ARG A 90 1.23 6.48 -25.71
CA ARG A 90 1.22 5.43 -24.69
C ARG A 90 -0.09 5.36 -23.94
N VAL A 91 -0.58 4.14 -23.69
CA VAL A 91 -1.71 3.91 -22.80
C VAL A 91 -1.34 4.40 -21.40
N LEU A 92 -2.10 5.36 -20.90
CA LEU A 92 -2.06 5.82 -19.52
C LEU A 92 -2.89 4.86 -18.65
N HIS A 93 -4.16 4.66 -18.99
CA HIS A 93 -5.09 3.84 -18.21
C HIS A 93 -6.28 3.34 -19.03
N THR A 94 -6.89 2.24 -18.60
CA THR A 94 -8.09 1.67 -19.22
C THR A 94 -9.22 1.57 -18.21
N VAL A 95 -10.39 2.13 -18.56
CA VAL A 95 -11.59 2.17 -17.72
C VAL A 95 -12.70 1.36 -18.37
N LEU A 96 -13.28 0.41 -17.63
CA LEU A 96 -14.43 -0.37 -18.10
C LEU A 96 -15.71 0.47 -18.04
N LYS A 97 -16.53 0.37 -19.08
CA LYS A 97 -17.91 0.88 -19.08
C LYS A 97 -18.76 -0.03 -18.19
N ARG A 98 -19.78 0.53 -17.54
CA ARG A 98 -20.74 -0.20 -16.72
C ARG A 98 -22.01 -0.47 -17.51
#